data_AF-A0A1D7UUL1-F1
#
_entry.id   AF-A0A1D7UUL1-F1
#
_cell.length_a   1.000
_cell.length_b   1.000
_cell.length_c   1.000
_cell.angle_alpha   90.00
_cell.angle_beta   90.00
_cell.angle_gamma   90.00
#
_symmetry.space_group_name_H-M   'P 1'
#
loop_
_entity.id
_entity.type
_entity.pdbx_description
1 polymer ?
#
loop_
_entity_poly.entity_id
_entity_poly.type
_entity_poly.pdbx_seq_one_letter_code
_entity_poly.pdbx_strand_id
1 'polypeptide(L)'
;MDRQIHKEISKADKTINEKDYETLTSCYTHDAILMIKLETLAKGRDEVIEAYKKIADYFKDSLKVTQGKMLIYETDLLNFKSVKKD
;
A
#
# COMPACT_ATOMS: atom_id res chain seq x y z
N MET A 1 -17.62 4.02 -8.39
CA MET A 1 -16.70 3.76 -7.28
C MET A 1 -15.32 3.38 -7.81
N ASP A 2 -15.25 2.38 -8.69
CA ASP A 2 -14.00 1.81 -9.21
C ASP A 2 -13.05 2.84 -9.83
N ARG A 3 -13.57 3.78 -10.63
CA ARG A 3 -12.73 4.82 -11.27
C ARG A 3 -12.00 5.72 -10.27
N GLN A 4 -12.57 5.94 -9.08
CA GLN A 4 -11.90 6.75 -8.04
C GLN A 4 -10.80 5.94 -7.36
N ILE A 5 -11.06 4.67 -7.02
CA ILE A 5 -10.04 3.76 -6.45
C ILE A 5 -8.84 3.62 -7.40
N HIS A 6 -9.10 3.44 -8.70
CA HIS A 6 -8.02 3.37 -9.70
C HIS A 6 -7.19 4.66 -9.75
N LYS A 7 -7.80 5.83 -9.57
CA LYS A 7 -7.06 7.10 -9.54
C LYS A 7 -6.18 7.21 -8.29
N GLU A 8 -6.68 6.82 -7.13
CA GLU A 8 -5.89 6.87 -5.89
C GLU A 8 -4.71 5.89 -5.93
N ILE A 9 -4.92 4.69 -6.47
CA ILE A 9 -3.83 3.71 -6.64
C ILE A 9 -2.82 4.20 -7.68
N SER A 10 -3.27 4.73 -8.81
CA SER A 10 -2.38 5.30 -9.82
C SER A 10 -1.59 6.51 -9.30
N LYS A 11 -2.20 7.34 -8.44
CA LYS A 11 -1.51 8.42 -7.74
C LYS A 11 -0.41 7.85 -6.84
N ALA A 12 -0.71 6.85 -6.01
CA ALA A 12 0.28 6.21 -5.16
C ALA A 12 1.45 5.61 -5.96
N ASP A 13 1.16 4.86 -7.04
CA ASP A 13 2.19 4.28 -7.92
C ASP A 13 3.10 5.35 -8.53
N LYS A 14 2.51 6.46 -9.00
CA LYS A 14 3.26 7.59 -9.56
C LYS A 14 4.19 8.17 -8.50
N THR A 15 3.65 8.47 -7.33
CA THR A 15 4.38 9.08 -6.23
C THR A 15 5.51 8.19 -5.71
N ILE A 16 5.33 6.86 -5.68
CA ILE A 16 6.41 5.91 -5.35
C ILE A 16 7.53 5.97 -6.38
N ASN A 17 7.21 5.94 -7.67
CA ASN A 17 8.19 6.01 -8.76
C ASN A 17 8.96 7.36 -8.76
N GLU A 18 8.29 8.46 -8.43
CA GLU A 18 8.88 9.81 -8.34
C GLU A 18 9.60 10.07 -7.01
N LYS A 19 9.48 9.15 -6.03
CA LYS A 19 9.99 9.30 -4.65
C LYS A 19 9.50 10.56 -3.95
N ASP A 20 8.28 10.99 -4.26
CA ASP A 20 7.63 12.12 -3.61
C ASP A 20 6.98 11.65 -2.29
N TYR A 21 7.80 11.48 -1.26
CA TYR A 21 7.33 10.97 0.04
C TYR A 21 6.35 11.93 0.74
N GLU A 22 6.40 13.21 0.41
CA GLU A 22 5.46 14.21 0.93
C GLU A 22 4.05 13.92 0.42
N THR A 23 3.87 13.79 -0.90
CA THR A 23 2.58 13.39 -1.47
C THR A 23 2.19 11.97 -1.07
N LEU A 24 3.14 11.04 -0.91
CA LEU A 24 2.86 9.64 -0.58
C LEU A 24 2.18 9.50 0.78
N THR A 25 2.53 10.38 1.70
CA THR A 25 1.91 10.49 3.02
C THR A 25 0.39 10.70 2.93
N SER A 26 -0.08 11.41 1.89
CA SER A 26 -1.53 11.63 1.67
C SER A 26 -2.28 10.38 1.18
N CYS A 27 -1.57 9.36 0.70
CA CYS A 27 -2.17 8.12 0.20
C CYS A 27 -2.48 7.10 1.30
N TYR A 28 -2.02 7.34 2.53
CA TYR A 28 -2.16 6.42 3.65
C TYR A 28 -2.87 7.07 4.84
N THR A 29 -3.75 6.32 5.48
CA THR A 29 -4.36 6.70 6.77
C THR A 29 -3.34 6.59 7.89
N HIS A 30 -3.61 7.25 9.01
CA HIS A 30 -2.72 7.23 10.19
C HIS A 30 -2.44 5.80 10.70
N ASP A 31 -3.45 4.93 10.62
CA ASP A 31 -3.46 3.53 11.07
C ASP A 31 -3.19 2.51 9.94
N ALA A 32 -2.68 2.95 8.80
CA ALA A 32 -2.41 2.09 7.65
C ALA A 32 -1.45 0.93 7.99
N ILE A 33 -1.65 -0.22 7.36
CA ILE A 33 -0.76 -1.38 7.47
C ILE A 33 -0.22 -1.70 6.08
N LEU A 34 1.11 -1.70 5.92
CA LEU A 34 1.77 -2.15 4.70
C LEU A 34 2.45 -3.49 4.96
N MET A 35 2.07 -4.51 4.21
CA MET A 35 2.81 -5.77 4.15
C MET A 35 3.93 -5.66 3.12
N ILE A 36 5.17 -5.67 3.59
CA ILE A 36 6.36 -5.48 2.75
C ILE A 36 6.76 -6.81 2.10
N LYS A 37 6.79 -7.87 2.91
CA LYS A 37 7.01 -9.26 2.52
C LYS A 37 6.37 -10.17 3.57
N LEU A 38 6.40 -11.49 3.36
CA LEU A 38 5.90 -12.45 4.34
C LEU A 38 6.48 -12.15 5.74
N GLU A 39 5.62 -12.11 6.75
CA GLU A 39 5.95 -11.80 8.16
C GLU A 39 6.55 -10.41 8.43
N THR A 40 6.69 -9.54 7.42
CA THR A 40 7.25 -8.20 7.58
C THR A 40 6.19 -7.15 7.28
N LEU A 41 5.79 -6.42 8.33
CA LEU A 41 4.77 -5.38 8.26
C LEU A 41 5.34 -4.04 8.75
N ALA A 42 4.88 -2.95 8.14
CA ALA A 42 4.97 -1.60 8.68
C ALA A 42 3.58 -1.18 9.18
N LYS A 43 3.53 -0.59 10.37
CA LYS A 43 2.28 -0.23 11.06
C LYS A 43 2.22 1.28 11.29
N GLY A 44 1.14 1.87 10.83
CA GLY A 44 0.94 3.31 10.84
C GLY A 44 1.68 4.01 9.71
N ARG A 45 1.15 5.17 9.33
CA ARG A 45 1.61 5.94 8.17
C ARG A 45 3.11 6.19 8.16
N ASP A 46 3.67 6.57 9.29
CA ASP A 46 5.08 6.98 9.36
C ASP A 46 6.02 5.79 9.09
N GLU A 47 5.70 4.61 9.64
CA GLU A 47 6.45 3.38 9.34
C GLU A 47 6.30 2.95 7.88
N VAL A 48 5.12 3.16 7.28
CA VAL A 48 4.87 2.86 5.86
C VAL A 48 5.77 3.73 4.96
N ILE A 49 5.88 5.03 5.24
CA ILE A 49 6.74 5.93 4.47
C ILE A 49 8.22 5.57 4.64
N GLU A 50 8.66 5.26 5.86
CA GLU A 50 10.03 4.79 6.10
C GLU A 50 10.33 3.45 5.41
N ALA A 51 9.34 2.55 5.33
CA ALA A 51 9.48 1.31 4.57
C ALA A 51 9.72 1.58 3.08
N TYR A 52 8.99 2.52 2.47
CA TYR A 52 9.19 2.87 1.06
C TYR A 52 10.59 3.45 0.78
N LYS A 53 11.14 4.26 1.68
CA LYS A 53 12.53 4.75 1.57
C LYS A 53 13.52 3.58 1.58
N LYS A 54 13.39 2.66 2.55
CA LYS A 54 14.25 1.47 2.66
C LYS A 54 14.12 0.54 1.45
N ILE A 55 12.92 0.40 0.90
CA ILE A 55 12.68 -0.38 -0.32
C ILE A 55 13.38 0.28 -1.51
N ALA A 56 13.26 1.59 -1.69
CA ALA A 56 13.95 2.32 -2.76
C ALA A 56 15.47 2.16 -2.67
N ASP A 57 16.04 2.33 -1.47
CA ASP A 57 17.46 2.13 -1.20
C ASP A 57 17.92 0.69 -1.50
N TYR A 58 17.13 -0.32 -1.08
CA TYR A 58 17.42 -1.73 -1.34
C TYR A 58 17.51 -2.03 -2.84
N PHE A 59 16.63 -1.42 -3.64
CA PHE A 59 16.64 -1.54 -5.10
C PHE A 59 17.59 -0.55 -5.79
N LYS A 60 18.42 0.18 -5.04
CA LYS A 60 19.38 1.16 -5.58
C LYS A 60 18.72 2.12 -6.56
N ASP A 61 17.54 2.60 -6.21
CA ASP A 61 16.75 3.55 -7.01
C ASP A 61 16.31 3.04 -8.40
N SER A 62 16.49 1.75 -8.68
CA SER A 62 16.09 1.12 -9.95
C SER A 62 14.65 0.60 -9.95
N LEU A 63 13.95 0.73 -8.81
CA LEU A 63 12.58 0.25 -8.66
C LEU A 63 11.64 1.03 -9.61
N LYS A 64 10.94 0.29 -10.46
CA LYS A 64 9.82 0.81 -11.26
C LYS A 64 8.56 0.01 -10.94
N VAL A 65 7.62 0.66 -10.27
CA VAL A 65 6.32 0.08 -9.93
C VAL A 65 5.38 0.18 -11.11
N THR A 66 4.71 -0.92 -11.44
CA THR A 66 3.65 -1.00 -12.45
C THR A 66 2.41 -1.65 -11.85
N GLN A 67 1.25 -1.19 -12.29
CA GLN A 67 -0.02 -1.70 -11.80
C GLN A 67 -0.34 -3.04 -12.48
N GLY A 68 -0.47 -4.10 -11.67
CA GLY A 68 -0.97 -5.40 -12.12
C GLY A 68 -2.50 -5.46 -12.21
N LYS A 69 -3.07 -6.66 -12.25
CA LYS A 69 -4.53 -6.85 -12.16
C LYS A 69 -5.01 -6.42 -10.77
N MET A 70 -5.88 -5.41 -10.73
CA MET A 70 -6.53 -4.97 -9.48
C MET A 70 -7.68 -5.92 -9.12
N LEU A 71 -7.72 -6.36 -7.87
CA LEU A 71 -8.84 -7.11 -7.28
C LEU A 71 -9.34 -6.29 -6.08
N ILE A 72 -10.59 -5.85 -6.15
CA ILE A 72 -11.23 -5.11 -5.06
C ILE A 72 -12.11 -6.09 -4.30
N TYR A 73 -11.84 -6.22 -3.01
CA TYR A 73 -12.65 -7.03 -2.09
C TYR A 73 -13.50 -6.08 -1.26
N GLU A 74 -14.80 -6.08 -1.53
CA GLU A 74 -15.76 -5.38 -0.68
C GLU A 74 -16.25 -6.37 0.38
N THR A 75 -16.10 -6.00 1.65
CA THR A 75 -16.66 -6.76 2.76
C THR A 75 -17.71 -5.92 3.45
N ASP A 76 -18.93 -6.45 3.52
CA ASP A 76 -19.83 -6.05 4.59
C ASP A 76 -19.20 -6.55 5.89
N LEU A 77 -19.02 -5.69 6.88
CA LEU A 77 -18.42 -6.03 8.19
C LEU A 77 -19.13 -7.18 8.93
N LEU A 78 -20.26 -7.68 8.40
CA LEU A 78 -21.04 -8.80 8.92
C LEU A 78 -20.48 -10.19 8.55
N ASN A 79 -19.66 -10.32 7.51
CA ASN A 79 -19.25 -11.63 6.98
C ASN A 79 -17.89 -12.15 7.48
N PHE A 80 -17.19 -11.40 8.35
CA PHE A 80 -15.94 -11.86 8.98
C PHE A 80 -16.15 -12.72 10.25
N LYS A 81 -17.34 -13.29 10.44
CA LYS A 81 -17.52 -14.39 11.40
C LYS A 81 -17.30 -15.72 10.70
N SER A 82 -16.47 -16.54 11.34
CA SER A 82 -16.17 -17.95 11.05
C SER A 82 -15.29 -18.25 9.83
N VAL A 83 -13.99 -18.00 9.98
CA VAL A 83 -13.03 -19.09 9.78
C VAL A 83 -12.50 -19.46 11.16
N LYS A 84 -13.27 -20.30 11.87
CA LYS A 84 -12.69 -21.08 12.96
C LYS A 84 -11.76 -22.09 12.29
N LYS A 85 -10.53 -22.12 12.79
CA LYS A 85 -9.48 -23.06 12.45
C LYS A 85 -9.91 -24.42 13.03
N ASP A 86 -10.18 -25.39 12.16
CA ASP A 86 -10.11 -26.81 12.51
C ASP A 86 -8.64 -27.26 12.45
#